data_AF-A0A523LI22-F1
#
_entry.id   AF-A0A523LI22-F1
#
_cell.length_a   1.000
_cell.length_b   1.000
_cell.length_c   1.000
_cell.angle_alpha   90.00
_cell.angle_beta   90.00
_cell.angle_gamma   90.00
#
_symmetry.space_group_name_H-M   'P 1'
#
loop_
_entity.id
_entity.type
_entity.pdbx_description
1 polymer ?
#
loop_
_entity_poly.entity_id
_entity_poly.type
_entity_poly.pdbx_seq_one_letter_code
_entity_poly.pdbx_strand_id
1 'polypeptide(L)' 'MSSHLFTSESVSEGHPDKVADQISDAVLDAILKEDPAARVACETLVKTGVAVIA' A
#
# COMPACT_ATOMS: atom_id res chain seq x y z
N MET A 1 11.90 -29.45 25.45
CA MET A 1 11.12 -28.38 24.79
C MET A 1 11.12 -28.68 23.30
N SER A 2 9.95 -28.70 22.66
CA SER A 2 9.83 -28.93 21.22
C SER A 2 10.32 -27.70 20.46
N SER A 3 11.23 -27.87 19.50
CA SER A 3 11.63 -26.79 18.59
C SER A 3 10.53 -26.57 17.56
N HIS A 4 10.04 -25.34 17.42
CA HIS A 4 9.11 -24.94 16.37
C HIS A 4 9.87 -24.21 15.26
N LEU A 5 9.64 -24.59 14.00
CA LEU A 5 10.15 -23.89 12.83
C LEU A 5 9.12 -22.85 12.39
N PHE A 6 9.55 -21.60 12.24
CA PHE A 6 8.75 -20.47 11.76
C PHE A 6 9.50 -19.76 10.64
N THR A 7 8.77 -19.36 9.60
CA THR A 7 9.30 -18.63 8.45
C THR A 7 8.43 -17.42 8.17
N SER A 8 9.07 -16.32 7.76
CA SER A 8 8.41 -15.08 7.34
C SER A 8 9.14 -14.55 6.10
N GLU A 9 8.45 -13.73 5.32
CA GLU A 9 9.01 -13.04 4.16
C GLU A 9 8.67 -11.54 4.19
N SER A 10 9.36 -10.79 3.36
CA SER A 10 9.12 -9.37 3.13
C SER A 10 9.51 -9.03 1.70
N VAL A 11 8.95 -7.94 1.18
CA VAL A 11 9.25 -7.43 -0.16
C VAL A 11 9.70 -5.97 -0.05
N SER A 12 10.55 -5.53 -0.97
CA SER A 12 11.00 -4.14 -0.99
C SER A 12 9.89 -3.20 -1.47
N GLU A 13 10.11 -1.91 -1.29
CA GLU A 13 9.24 -0.82 -1.76
C GLU A 13 8.94 -0.87 -3.28
N GLY A 14 9.82 -1.52 -4.07
CA GLY A 14 9.64 -1.67 -5.52
C GLY A 14 8.75 -2.83 -5.95
N HIS A 15 8.29 -3.67 -5.02
CA HIS A 15 7.30 -4.71 -5.33
C HIS A 15 6.01 -4.04 -5.81
N PRO A 16 5.35 -4.48 -6.90
CA PRO A 16 4.18 -3.82 -7.45
C PRO A 16 3.06 -3.59 -6.42
N ASP A 17 2.84 -4.55 -5.52
CA ASP A 17 1.86 -4.39 -4.43
C ASP A 17 2.29 -3.30 -3.44
N LYS A 18 3.59 -3.19 -3.13
CA LYS A 18 4.09 -2.09 -2.27
C LYS A 18 4.10 -0.75 -2.96
N VAL A 19 4.22 -0.71 -4.29
CA VAL A 19 4.03 0.51 -5.06
C VAL A 19 2.56 0.93 -5.02
N ALA A 20 1.62 -0.01 -5.16
CA ALA A 20 0.19 0.26 -5.02
C ALA A 20 -0.16 0.79 -3.63
N ASP A 21 0.30 0.13 -2.56
CA ASP A 21 0.14 0.59 -1.17
C ASP A 21 0.62 2.04 -1.00
N GLN A 22 1.85 2.34 -1.45
CA GLN A 22 2.43 3.67 -1.32
C GLN A 22 1.67 4.75 -2.09
N ILE A 23 1.13 4.43 -3.27
CA ILE A 23 0.31 5.37 -4.04
C ILE A 23 -1.01 5.64 -3.30
N SER A 24 -1.68 4.60 -2.81
CA SER A 24 -2.92 4.73 -2.02
C SER A 24 -2.71 5.55 -0.75
N ASP A 25 -1.64 5.29 -0.01
CA ASP A 25 -1.29 6.03 1.21
C ASP A 25 -0.92 7.49 0.91
N ALA A 26 -0.23 7.76 -0.19
CA ALA A 26 0.09 9.14 -0.59
C ALA A 26 -1.17 9.95 -0.92
N VAL A 27 -2.19 9.33 -1.51
CA VAL A 27 -3.50 9.96 -1.74
C VAL A 27 -4.21 10.22 -0.41
N LEU A 28 -4.23 9.23 0.49
CA LEU A 28 -4.78 9.38 1.83
C LEU A 28 -4.11 10.54 2.59
N ASP A 29 -2.79 10.57 2.64
CA ASP A 29 -2.00 11.60 3.32
C ASP A 29 -2.29 12.99 2.78
N ALA A 30 -2.36 13.13 1.45
CA ALA A 30 -2.68 14.40 0.80
C ALA A 30 -4.08 14.89 1.19
N ILE A 31 -5.09 14.00 1.22
CA ILE A 31 -6.46 14.35 1.61
C ILE A 31 -6.53 14.70 3.10
N LEU A 32 -5.94 13.87 3.98
CA LEU A 32 -5.96 14.10 5.44
C LEU A 32 -5.23 15.37 5.85
N LYS A 33 -4.23 15.80 5.07
CA LYS A 33 -3.55 17.08 5.28
C LYS A 33 -4.49 18.27 5.10
N GLU A 34 -5.47 18.18 4.21
CA GLU A 34 -6.46 19.23 3.94
C GLU A 34 -7.71 19.09 4.82
N ASP A 35 -8.21 17.85 4.99
CA ASP A 35 -9.35 17.51 5.84
C ASP A 35 -9.05 16.28 6.71
N PRO A 36 -8.66 16.49 7.98
CA PRO A 36 -8.39 15.39 8.91
C PRO A 36 -9.58 14.48 9.23
N ALA A 37 -10.82 14.89 8.89
CA ALA A 37 -12.03 14.09 9.10
C ALA A 37 -12.51 13.39 7.82
N ALA A 38 -11.78 13.52 6.71
CA ALA A 38 -12.10 12.90 5.44
C ALA A 38 -12.19 11.37 5.55
N ARG A 39 -13.10 10.78 4.77
CA ARG A 39 -13.23 9.33 4.64
C ARG A 39 -12.65 8.92 3.29
N VAL A 40 -11.54 8.19 3.32
CA VAL A 40 -10.81 7.77 2.13
C VAL A 40 -10.68 6.25 2.14
N ALA A 41 -11.03 5.63 1.02
CA ALA A 41 -10.86 4.20 0.75
C ALA A 41 -10.28 4.06 -0.66
N CYS A 42 -9.02 4.48 -0.81
CA CYS A 42 -8.34 4.59 -2.10
C CYS A 42 -7.67 3.27 -2.46
N GLU A 43 -8.06 2.66 -3.59
CA GLU A 43 -7.45 1.44 -4.09
C GLU A 43 -6.60 1.72 -5.32
N THR A 44 -5.44 1.08 -5.40
CA THR A 44 -4.51 1.25 -6.54
C THR A 44 -4.22 -0.10 -7.22
N LEU A 45 -4.41 -0.15 -8.53
CA LEU A 45 -3.94 -1.25 -9.38
C LEU A 45 -2.76 -0.79 -10.23
N VAL A 46 -1.64 -1.50 -10.15
CA VAL A 46 -0.44 -1.24 -10.95
C VAL A 46 -0.20 -2.37 -11.95
N LYS A 47 0.00 -2.00 -13.23
CA LYS A 47 0.39 -2.92 -14.29
C LYS A 47 1.37 -2.23 -15.24
N THR A 48 1.90 -2.96 -16.21
CA THR A 48 2.82 -2.44 -17.22
C THR A 48 2.26 -1.18 -17.88
N GLY A 49 2.94 -0.05 -17.64
CA GLY A 49 2.61 1.24 -18.25
C GLY A 49 1.36 1.92 -17.69
N VAL A 50 0.75 1.43 -16.61
CA VAL A 50 -0.48 2.01 -16.07
C VAL A 50 -0.59 1.85 -14.55
N ALA A 51 -1.09 2.90 -13.89
CA ALA A 51 -1.64 2.85 -12.54
C ALA A 51 -3.09 3.35 -12.59
N VAL A 52 -4.01 2.61 -12.01
CA VAL A 52 -5.43 2.96 -11.91
C VAL A 52 -5.77 3.19 -10.46
N ILE A 53 -6.43 4.31 -10.17
CA ILE A 53 -6.90 4.70 -8.84
C ILE A 53 -8.43 4.65 -8.87
N ALA A 54 -9.05 3.99 -7.89
CA ALA A 54 -10.51 3.80 -7.79
C ALA A 54 -11.01 3.87 -6.34
#